data_AF-A0A1G8DHJ1-F1
#
_entry.id   AF-A0A1G8DHJ1-F1
#
_cell.length_a   1.000
_cell.length_b   1.000
_cell.length_c   1.000
_cell.angle_alpha   90.00
_cell.angle_beta   90.00
_cell.angle_gamma   90.00
#
_symmetry.space_group_name_H-M   'P 1'
#
loop_
_entity.id
_entity.type
_entity.pdbx_description
1 polymer ?
#
loop_
_entity_poly.entity_id
_entity_poly.type
_entity_poly.pdbx_seq_one_letter_code
_entity_poly.pdbx_strand_id
1 'polypeptide(L)' 'AKGVGQLIVAGGETSGAVVKALGVSGLRIGPEIDPGVPWTTGIGGEAREKPLALALKSGNFGTPDFFLKAWSKL' A
#
# COMPACT_ATOMS: atom_id res chain seq x y z
N ALA A 1 -1.45 -21.48 5.20
CA ALA A 1 -0.49 -20.38 4.98
C ALA A 1 -0.99 -19.13 5.71
N LYS A 2 -0.13 -18.34 6.36
CA LYS A 2 -0.51 -17.03 6.93
C LYS A 2 -0.39 -15.99 5.81
N GLY A 3 -1.52 -15.46 5.31
CA GLY A 3 -1.53 -14.52 4.19
C GLY A 3 -0.80 -13.19 4.49
N VAL A 4 -0.63 -12.37 3.45
CA VAL A 4 0.00 -11.03 3.57
C VAL A 4 -1.03 -10.00 4.04
N GLY A 5 -0.72 -9.30 5.13
CA GLY A 5 -1.56 -8.22 5.71
C GLY A 5 -1.06 -6.79 5.44
N GLN A 6 0.20 -6.63 5.01
CA GLN A 6 0.83 -5.33 4.70
C GLN A 6 1.69 -5.48 3.45
N LEU A 7 1.60 -4.53 2.53
CA LEU A 7 2.36 -4.54 1.28
C LEU A 7 2.81 -3.13 0.91
N ILE A 8 4.09 -2.99 0.59
CA ILE A 8 4.70 -1.75 0.10
C ILE A 8 5.09 -1.97 -1.36
N VAL A 9 4.68 -1.08 -2.25
CA VAL A 9 4.97 -1.13 -3.69
C VAL A 9 5.56 0.19 -4.13
N ALA A 10 6.65 0.14 -4.90
CA ALA A 10 7.28 1.32 -5.47
C ALA A 10 7.18 1.30 -7.00
N GLY A 11 6.84 2.45 -7.58
CA GLY A 11 6.55 2.62 -9.00
C GLY A 11 5.04 2.78 -9.24
N GLY A 12 4.66 3.81 -9.99
CA GLY A 12 3.26 4.14 -10.23
C GLY A 12 2.54 3.05 -11.04
N GLU A 13 3.14 2.62 -12.15
CA GLU A 13 2.58 1.56 -13.01
C GLU A 13 2.55 0.22 -12.29
N THR A 14 3.62 -0.11 -11.54
CA THR A 14 3.69 -1.32 -10.72
C THR A 14 2.62 -1.32 -9.63
N SER A 15 2.40 -0.20 -8.95
CA SER A 15 1.35 -0.05 -7.94
C SER A 15 -0.03 -0.25 -8.55
N GLY A 16 -0.30 0.32 -9.72
CA GLY A 16 -1.56 0.13 -10.44
C GLY A 16 -1.80 -1.32 -10.82
N ALA A 17 -0.79 -2.02 -11.34
CA ALA A 17 -0.88 -3.43 -11.70
C ALA A 17 -1.17 -4.30 -10.46
N VAL A 18 -0.50 -4.03 -9.33
CA VAL A 18 -0.71 -4.77 -8.07
C VAL A 18 -2.11 -4.57 -7.53
N VAL A 19 -2.61 -3.34 -7.42
CA VAL A 19 -3.97 -3.04 -6.93
C VAL A 19 -5.03 -3.73 -7.80
N LYS A 20 -4.85 -3.70 -9.13
CA LYS A 20 -5.75 -4.37 -10.08
C LYS A 20 -5.73 -5.89 -9.90
N ALA A 21 -4.55 -6.50 -9.79
CA ALA A 21 -4.42 -7.94 -9.58
C ALA A 21 -5.00 -8.40 -8.23
N LEU A 22 -4.96 -7.53 -7.21
CA LEU A 22 -5.56 -7.77 -5.90
C LEU A 22 -7.08 -7.53 -5.85
N GLY A 23 -7.69 -7.07 -6.94
CA GLY A 23 -9.13 -6.77 -6.99
C GLY A 23 -9.55 -5.61 -6.10
N VAL A 24 -8.61 -4.72 -5.75
CA VAL A 24 -8.87 -3.55 -4.92
C VAL A 24 -9.54 -2.48 -5.77
N SER A 25 -10.76 -2.10 -5.42
CA SER A 25 -11.58 -1.12 -6.15
C SER A 25 -11.55 0.28 -5.54
N GLY A 26 -11.05 0.40 -4.31
CA GLY A 26 -10.88 1.67 -3.63
C GLY A 26 -9.82 1.61 -2.55
N LEU A 27 -9.38 2.77 -2.09
CA LEU A 27 -8.41 2.89 -1.01
C LEU A 27 -8.97 3.81 0.06
N ARG A 28 -8.94 3.36 1.32
CA ARG A 28 -9.11 4.25 2.47
C ARG A 28 -7.75 4.83 2.84
N ILE A 29 -7.64 6.15 2.81
CA ILE A 29 -6.40 6.85 3.20
C ILE A 29 -6.19 6.74 4.71
N GLY A 30 -4.98 6.40 5.11
CA GLY A 30 -4.52 6.28 6.49
C GLY A 30 -3.37 7.24 6.79
N PRO A 31 -2.51 6.92 7.77
CA PRO A 31 -1.44 7.82 8.20
C PRO A 31 -0.39 8.03 7.10
N GLU A 32 0.14 9.24 7.03
CA GLU A 32 1.21 9.58 6.10
C GLU A 32 2.56 8.99 6.54
N ILE A 33 3.26 8.32 5.61
CA ILE A 33 4.62 7.80 5.85
C ILE A 33 5.64 8.88 5.48
N ASP A 34 5.44 9.47 4.30
CA ASP A 34 6.20 10.58 3.74
C ASP A 34 5.27 11.50 2.93
N PRO A 35 5.69 12.76 2.66
CA PRO A 35 4.89 13.71 1.89
C PRO A 35 4.36 13.10 0.58
N GLY A 36 3.04 12.98 0.47
CA GLY A 36 2.35 12.43 -0.69
C GLY A 36 2.32 10.91 -0.78
N VAL A 37 2.76 10.18 0.25
CA VAL A 37 2.76 8.72 0.30
C VAL A 37 2.22 8.22 1.65
N PRO A 38 0.89 8.03 1.77
CA PRO A 38 0.28 7.47 2.96
C PRO A 38 0.21 5.94 2.92
N TRP A 39 0.05 5.36 4.11
CA TRP A 39 -0.57 4.05 4.23
C TRP A 39 -2.04 4.13 3.79
N THR A 40 -2.52 3.08 3.15
CA THR A 40 -3.89 2.95 2.71
C THR A 40 -4.42 1.57 3.07
N THR A 41 -5.74 1.43 3.19
CA THR A 41 -6.40 0.12 3.33
C THR A 41 -7.20 -0.17 2.07
N GLY A 42 -6.97 -1.33 1.47
CA GLY A 42 -7.73 -1.79 0.31
C GLY A 42 -9.22 -1.97 0.63
N ILE A 43 -10.08 -1.42 -0.22
CA ILE A 43 -11.54 -1.60 -0.24
C ILE A 43 -11.88 -2.46 -1.47
N GLY A 44 -12.83 -3.39 -1.30
CA GLY A 44 -13.17 -4.35 -2.35
C GLY A 44 -12.24 -5.58 -2.33
N GLY A 45 -12.54 -6.53 -3.23
CA GLY A 45 -11.89 -7.84 -3.27
C GLY A 45 -12.71 -8.88 -2.49
N GLU A 46 -13.50 -9.68 -3.22
CA GLU A 46 -14.46 -10.64 -2.66
C GLU A 46 -13.82 -11.78 -1.84
N ALA A 47 -12.48 -11.88 -1.82
CA ALA A 47 -11.75 -13.04 -1.30
C ALA A 47 -10.92 -12.79 -0.02
N ARG A 48 -11.00 -11.61 0.62
CA ARG A 48 -10.20 -11.32 1.82
C ARG A 48 -11.02 -11.24 3.09
N GLU A 49 -10.72 -12.14 4.04
CA GLU A 49 -11.23 -12.09 5.41
C GLU A 49 -10.68 -10.91 6.23
N LYS A 50 -9.50 -10.39 5.86
CA LYS A 50 -8.81 -9.31 6.59
C LYS A 50 -8.45 -8.14 5.67
N PRO A 51 -8.52 -6.90 6.16
CA PRO A 51 -8.07 -5.72 5.42
C PRO A 51 -6.58 -5.84 5.03
N LEU A 52 -6.24 -5.41 3.81
CA LEU A 52 -4.84 -5.29 3.37
C LEU A 52 -4.38 -3.84 3.51
N ALA A 53 -3.30 -3.62 4.25
CA ALA A 53 -2.59 -2.34 4.25
C ALA A 53 -1.65 -2.24 3.03
N LEU A 54 -1.71 -1.11 2.35
CA LEU A 54 -1.01 -0.81 1.10
C LEU A 54 -0.27 0.53 1.23
N ALA A 55 1.02 0.55 0.97
CA ALA A 55 1.79 1.77 0.76
C ALA A 55 2.23 1.81 -0.70
N LEU A 56 1.64 2.73 -1.48
CA LEU A 56 1.84 2.83 -2.94
C LEU A 56 2.66 4.07 -3.25
N LYS A 57 3.98 3.89 -3.43
CA LYS A 57 4.94 4.97 -3.62
C LYS A 57 5.17 5.21 -5.12
N SER A 58 4.98 6.43 -5.59
CA SER A 58 5.49 6.82 -6.92
C SER A 58 7.02 6.74 -6.95
N GLY A 59 7.61 6.52 -8.13
CA GLY A 59 9.05 6.30 -8.29
C GLY A 59 9.90 7.38 -7.61
N ASN A 60 9.55 8.65 -7.78
CA ASN A 60 10.32 9.81 -7.33
C ASN A 60 9.92 10.37 -5.95
N PHE A 61 9.00 9.73 -5.23
CA PHE A 61 8.48 10.23 -3.94
C PHE A 61 9.16 9.55 -2.75
N GLY A 62 9.10 10.19 -1.58
CA GLY A 62 9.66 9.67 -0.32
C GLY A 62 11.16 9.88 -0.18
N THR A 63 11.64 9.79 1.05
CA THR A 63 13.07 9.92 1.38
C THR A 63 13.80 8.57 1.23
N PRO A 64 15.15 8.53 1.27
CA PRO A 64 15.92 7.30 1.12
C PRO A 64 15.57 6.19 2.14
N ASP A 65 15.06 6.55 3.31
CA ASP A 65 14.65 5.65 4.39
C ASP A 65 13.15 5.30 4.38
N PHE A 66 12.42 5.63 3.30
CA PHE A 66 10.97 5.41 3.18
C PHE A 66 10.53 4.00 3.58
N PHE A 67 11.19 2.96 3.06
CA PHE A 67 10.81 1.57 3.36
C PHE A 67 10.96 1.23 4.83
N LEU A 68 11.94 1.80 5.53
CA LEU A 68 12.11 1.61 6.97
C LEU A 68 11.00 2.32 7.73
N LYS A 69 10.71 3.59 7.38
CA LYS A 69 9.65 4.38 8.01
C LYS A 69 8.26 3.74 7.85
N ALA A 70 7.97 3.15 6.69
CA ALA A 70 6.70 2.50 6.44
C ALA A 70 6.39 1.43 7.50
N TRP A 71 7.36 0.62 7.89
CA TRP A 71 7.19 -0.43 8.91
C TRP A 71 7.04 0.12 10.34
N SER A 72 7.49 1.34 10.61
CA SER A 72 7.36 1.99 11.92
C SER A 72 6.09 2.83 12.07
N LYS A 73 5.25 2.92 11.03
CA LYS A 73 4.13 3.87 10.93
C LYS A 73 2.75 3.20 10.79
N LEU A 74 2.66 1.87 10.76
CA LEU A 74 1.40 1.12 10.79
C LEU A 74 1.18 0.48 12.16
#